data_AF-A0A0A0HMH0-F1
#
_entry.id   AF-A0A0A0HMH0-F1
#
_cell.length_a   1.000
_cell.length_b   1.000
_cell.length_c   1.000
_cell.angle_alpha   90.00
_cell.angle_beta   90.00
_cell.angle_gamma   90.00
#
_symmetry.space_group_name_H-M   'P 1'
#
loop_
_entity.id
_entity.type
_entity.pdbx_description
1 polymer ?
#
loop_
_entity_poly.entity_id
_entity_poly.type
_entity_poly.pdbx_seq_one_letter_code
_entity_poly.pdbx_strand_id
1 'polypeptide(L)'
;MTGVFCISLRNWTKINPRNAASPLTKDLPVAQDRPSQMDRNRFVARFGGVFEHSPWVAERAFDLGITPVHDSATGLHDAFCRVFRAASEAERLTVLRAHPDLAGKLAQARRLTPDSTHEQASAGLDALTDAERAAFENLNAAYTARHGFPFIIAVREHDKAGIKAAFTRRLTNRSITELDEACRQVERIALLRLQDMLS
;
A
#
# COMPACT_ATOMS: atom_id res chain seq x y z
N MET A 1 -76.53 41.30 -5.10
CA MET A 1 -75.50 41.09 -4.07
C MET A 1 -74.18 40.94 -4.82
N THR A 2 -73.37 41.99 -4.97
CA THR A 2 -72.22 42.31 -4.07
C THR A 2 -71.38 41.07 -3.78
N GLY A 3 -70.09 40.95 -4.11
CA GLY A 3 -69.01 41.83 -4.60
C GLY A 3 -67.76 40.93 -4.75
N VAL A 4 -66.52 41.32 -5.06
CA VAL A 4 -65.81 42.57 -5.39
C VAL A 4 -64.34 42.13 -5.62
N PHE A 5 -63.71 42.59 -6.73
CA PHE A 5 -62.28 42.95 -6.95
C PHE A 5 -61.14 41.92 -6.63
N CYS A 6 -59.93 41.90 -7.23
CA CYS A 6 -59.12 42.88 -7.97
C CYS A 6 -57.91 42.17 -8.69
N ILE A 7 -57.69 42.46 -9.98
CA ILE A 7 -56.45 43.00 -10.64
C ILE A 7 -55.07 42.52 -10.08
N SER A 8 -54.31 41.65 -10.77
CA SER A 8 -53.31 41.91 -11.85
C SER A 8 -51.86 42.26 -11.41
N LEU A 9 -50.94 41.39 -11.86
CA LEU A 9 -49.59 41.62 -12.43
C LEU A 9 -48.48 42.43 -11.70
N ARG A 10 -47.29 41.79 -11.73
CA ARG A 10 -45.91 42.32 -12.01
C ARG A 10 -44.91 42.56 -10.85
N ASN A 11 -43.76 41.90 -11.06
CA ASN A 11 -42.37 42.40 -11.03
C ASN A 11 -41.58 42.53 -9.70
N TRP A 12 -40.58 41.65 -9.60
CA TRP A 12 -39.13 41.94 -9.40
C TRP A 12 -38.72 43.35 -8.89
N THR A 13 -37.99 43.42 -7.75
CA THR A 13 -36.52 43.64 -7.67
C THR A 13 -35.99 43.99 -6.25
N LYS A 14 -34.72 43.61 -5.99
CA LYS A 14 -33.67 44.16 -5.04
C LYS A 14 -33.55 43.54 -3.61
N ILE A 15 -32.53 42.71 -3.31
CA ILE A 15 -31.15 42.96 -2.75
C ILE A 15 -31.21 43.36 -1.24
N ASN A 16 -30.57 42.75 -0.21
CA ASN A 16 -29.18 42.29 0.05
C ASN A 16 -29.10 41.41 1.36
N PRO A 17 -27.94 40.94 1.91
CA PRO A 17 -27.75 39.57 2.41
C PRO A 17 -27.18 39.48 3.84
N ARG A 18 -27.87 38.88 4.82
CA ARG A 18 -27.22 38.56 6.11
C ARG A 18 -27.76 37.26 6.69
N ASN A 19 -26.84 36.34 6.96
CA ASN A 19 -26.96 35.16 7.81
C ASN A 19 -28.07 34.15 7.47
N ALA A 20 -27.69 33.10 6.73
CA ALA A 20 -28.13 31.76 7.07
C ALA A 20 -26.90 30.85 7.02
N ALA A 21 -26.54 30.32 8.19
CA ALA A 21 -25.36 29.51 8.42
C ALA A 21 -25.32 28.29 7.47
N SER A 22 -24.13 28.01 6.94
CA SER A 22 -23.81 26.76 6.27
C SER A 22 -24.04 25.60 7.25
N PRO A 23 -24.80 24.54 6.89
CA PRO A 23 -24.84 23.36 7.73
C PRO A 23 -23.47 22.71 7.66
N LEU A 24 -22.80 22.71 8.81
CA LEU A 24 -21.63 21.90 9.12
C LEU A 24 -21.90 20.46 8.65
N THR A 25 -21.41 20.09 7.47
CA THR A 25 -21.00 18.71 7.21
C THR A 25 -19.80 18.49 8.12
N LYS A 26 -20.09 18.22 9.39
CA LYS A 26 -19.13 17.68 10.34
C LYS A 26 -18.62 16.42 9.68
N ASP A 27 -17.35 16.42 9.25
CA ASP A 27 -16.66 15.25 8.75
C ASP A 27 -16.97 14.10 9.70
N LEU A 28 -17.86 13.20 9.28
CA LEU A 28 -18.14 11.99 10.02
C LEU A 28 -16.80 11.24 10.00
N PRO A 29 -16.25 10.85 11.17
CA PRO A 29 -15.02 10.08 11.17
C PRO A 29 -15.25 8.89 10.25
N VAL A 30 -14.41 8.77 9.20
CA VAL A 30 -14.36 7.57 8.37
C VAL A 30 -14.29 6.43 9.37
N ALA A 31 -15.29 5.54 9.36
CA ALA A 31 -15.32 4.42 10.29
C ALA A 31 -13.99 3.70 10.12
N GLN A 32 -13.10 3.80 11.12
CA GLN A 32 -11.81 3.14 11.08
C GLN A 32 -12.07 1.67 10.80
N ASP A 33 -11.43 1.14 9.77
CA ASP A 33 -11.50 -0.29 9.48
C ASP A 33 -11.13 -1.04 10.77
N ARG A 34 -12.06 -1.86 11.25
CA ARG A 34 -11.87 -2.73 12.43
C ARG A 34 -11.75 -4.17 11.94
N PRO A 35 -10.55 -4.65 11.61
CA PRO A 35 -10.29 -6.02 11.20
C PRO A 35 -11.01 -7.07 12.06
N SER A 36 -11.07 -6.85 13.38
CA SER A 36 -11.73 -7.76 14.34
C SER A 36 -13.24 -7.88 14.18
N GLN A 37 -13.87 -6.96 13.45
CA GLN A 37 -15.32 -6.92 13.21
C GLN A 37 -15.70 -7.34 11.79
N MET A 38 -14.73 -7.76 10.97
CA MET A 38 -14.97 -8.20 9.60
C MET A 38 -15.27 -9.70 9.55
N ASP A 39 -16.15 -10.11 8.64
CA ASP A 39 -16.18 -11.50 8.21
C ASP A 39 -14.95 -11.85 7.36
N ARG A 40 -14.73 -13.15 7.13
CA ARG A 40 -13.57 -13.66 6.41
C ARG A 40 -13.45 -13.09 5.00
N ASN A 41 -14.56 -12.99 4.27
CA ASN A 41 -14.56 -12.55 2.88
C ASN A 41 -14.17 -11.07 2.79
N ARG A 42 -14.77 -10.22 3.63
CA ARG A 42 -14.42 -8.81 3.72
C ARG A 42 -12.98 -8.61 4.17
N PHE A 43 -12.51 -9.37 5.15
CA PHE A 43 -11.14 -9.29 5.64
C PHE A 43 -10.13 -9.64 4.54
N VAL A 44 -10.31 -10.75 3.84
CA VAL A 44 -9.39 -11.18 2.76
C VAL A 44 -9.49 -10.24 1.56
N ALA A 45 -10.69 -9.76 1.20
CA ALA A 45 -10.84 -8.76 0.14
C ALA A 45 -10.11 -7.45 0.47
N ARG A 46 -10.11 -7.05 1.75
CA ARG A 46 -9.43 -5.82 2.20
C ARG A 46 -7.92 -6.01 2.32
N PHE A 47 -7.46 -7.07 2.99
CA PHE A 47 -6.07 -7.23 3.43
C PHE A 47 -5.29 -8.34 2.70
N GLY A 48 -5.92 -9.11 1.81
CA GLY A 48 -5.27 -10.19 1.06
C GLY A 48 -4.16 -9.71 0.12
N GLY A 49 -4.18 -8.45 -0.29
CA GLY A 49 -3.13 -7.83 -1.12
C GLY A 49 -1.93 -7.30 -0.33
N VAL A 50 -1.92 -7.36 1.01
CA VAL A 50 -0.83 -6.81 1.82
C VAL A 50 0.49 -7.51 1.50
N PHE A 51 0.47 -8.83 1.38
CA PHE A 51 1.57 -9.62 0.83
C PHE A 51 1.32 -9.85 -0.67
N GLU A 52 2.28 -9.46 -1.50
CA GLU A 52 2.14 -9.44 -2.96
C GLU A 52 1.71 -10.81 -3.53
N HIS A 53 0.59 -10.83 -4.26
CA HIS A 53 -0.07 -12.02 -4.80
C HIS A 53 -0.16 -13.22 -3.82
N SER A 54 -0.27 -12.93 -2.52
CA SER A 54 -0.18 -13.93 -1.46
C SER A 54 -1.32 -13.79 -0.44
N PRO A 55 -2.59 -13.88 -0.88
CA PRO A 55 -3.76 -13.71 -0.01
C PRO A 55 -3.84 -14.75 1.11
N TRP A 56 -3.18 -15.90 0.92
CA TRP A 56 -3.09 -16.97 1.91
C TRP A 56 -2.55 -16.48 3.27
N VAL A 57 -1.74 -15.42 3.31
CA VAL A 57 -1.23 -14.86 4.57
C VAL A 57 -2.38 -14.26 5.39
N ALA A 58 -3.24 -13.47 4.73
CA ALA A 58 -4.42 -12.88 5.37
C ALA A 58 -5.46 -13.96 5.72
N GLU A 59 -5.69 -14.92 4.82
CA GLU A 59 -6.59 -16.06 5.06
C GLU A 59 -6.20 -16.83 6.32
N ARG A 60 -4.93 -17.26 6.42
CA ARG A 60 -4.45 -18.01 7.60
C ARG A 60 -4.42 -17.15 8.86
N ALA A 61 -4.13 -15.85 8.75
CA ALA A 61 -4.18 -14.95 9.89
C ALA A 61 -5.61 -14.83 10.44
N PHE A 62 -6.60 -14.76 9.55
CA PHE A 62 -8.01 -14.79 9.92
C PHE A 62 -8.39 -16.10 10.59
N ASP A 63 -7.98 -17.23 10.01
CA ASP A 63 -8.29 -18.57 10.53
C ASP A 63 -7.64 -18.84 11.90
N LEU A 64 -6.53 -18.15 12.24
CA LEU A 64 -5.91 -18.16 13.57
C LEU A 64 -6.59 -17.22 14.59
N GLY A 65 -7.54 -16.40 14.15
CA GLY A 65 -8.32 -15.49 14.99
C GLY A 65 -7.81 -14.05 14.98
N ILE A 66 -8.71 -13.13 14.61
CA ILE A 66 -8.50 -11.68 14.66
C ILE A 66 -9.38 -11.11 15.77
N THR A 67 -8.73 -10.54 16.77
CA THR A 67 -9.35 -9.87 17.93
C THR A 67 -9.06 -8.36 17.92
N PRO A 68 -9.69 -7.55 18.80
CA PRO A 68 -9.51 -6.09 18.80
C PRO A 68 -8.06 -5.59 18.95
N VAL A 69 -7.13 -6.42 19.45
CA VAL A 69 -5.70 -6.05 19.50
C VAL A 69 -5.09 -5.86 18.11
N HIS A 70 -5.71 -6.43 17.08
CA HIS A 70 -5.28 -6.31 15.68
C HIS A 70 -5.98 -5.16 14.95
N ASP A 71 -6.80 -4.34 15.62
CA ASP A 71 -7.44 -3.15 15.04
C ASP A 71 -6.47 -1.96 14.94
N SER A 72 -5.25 -2.25 14.48
CA SER A 72 -4.20 -1.27 14.19
C SER A 72 -3.24 -1.84 13.16
N ALA A 73 -2.52 -0.98 12.44
CA ALA A 73 -1.51 -1.42 11.46
C ALA A 73 -0.47 -2.34 12.09
N THR A 74 0.05 -2.00 13.28
CA THR A 74 1.03 -2.81 14.00
C THR A 74 0.43 -4.14 14.45
N GLY A 75 -0.77 -4.13 15.05
CA GLY A 75 -1.40 -5.37 15.53
C GLY A 75 -1.69 -6.34 14.39
N LEU A 76 -2.23 -5.85 13.27
CA LEU A 76 -2.50 -6.68 12.11
C LEU A 76 -1.21 -7.17 11.43
N HIS A 77 -0.17 -6.32 11.39
CA HIS A 77 1.16 -6.68 10.90
C HIS A 77 1.76 -7.84 11.70
N ASP A 78 1.67 -7.81 13.04
CA ASP A 78 2.15 -8.89 13.90
C ASP A 78 1.44 -10.21 13.61
N ALA A 79 0.12 -10.18 13.40
CA ALA A 79 -0.65 -11.37 13.02
C ALA A 79 -0.19 -11.95 11.67
N PHE A 80 0.08 -11.09 10.69
CA PHE A 80 0.53 -11.52 9.37
C PHE A 80 1.97 -12.05 9.40
N CYS A 81 2.86 -11.38 10.12
CA CYS A 81 4.25 -11.82 10.28
C CYS A 81 4.33 -13.17 11.01
N ARG A 82 3.46 -13.41 12.00
CA ARG A 82 3.37 -14.73 12.65
C ARG A 82 3.08 -15.84 11.65
N VAL A 83 2.11 -15.63 10.76
CA VAL A 83 1.77 -16.59 9.70
C VAL A 83 2.92 -16.75 8.71
N PHE A 84 3.50 -15.65 8.25
CA PHE A 84 4.56 -15.66 7.24
C PHE A 84 5.83 -16.34 7.74
N ARG A 85 6.25 -16.08 8.99
CA ARG A 85 7.43 -16.71 9.61
C ARG A 85 7.23 -18.20 9.90
N ALA A 86 5.99 -18.61 10.19
CA ALA A 86 5.65 -20.03 10.41
C ALA A 86 5.53 -20.83 9.10
N ALA A 87 5.47 -20.16 7.94
CA ALA A 87 5.36 -20.82 6.65
C ALA A 87 6.66 -21.53 6.26
N SER A 88 6.52 -22.57 5.43
CA SER A 88 7.66 -23.28 4.86
C SER A 88 8.56 -22.33 4.04
N GLU A 89 9.83 -22.70 3.88
CA GLU A 89 10.74 -21.94 3.00
C GLU A 89 10.20 -21.81 1.58
N ALA A 90 9.55 -22.86 1.04
CA ALA A 90 8.96 -22.86 -0.29
C ALA A 90 7.80 -21.85 -0.43
N GLU A 91 6.94 -21.73 0.59
CA GLU A 91 5.88 -20.72 0.62
C GLU A 91 6.46 -19.32 0.71
N ARG A 92 7.46 -19.10 1.60
CA ARG A 92 8.16 -17.81 1.70
C ARG A 92 8.81 -17.43 0.38
N LEU A 93 9.50 -18.35 -0.30
CA LEU A 93 10.08 -18.14 -1.63
C LEU A 93 9.03 -17.78 -2.69
N THR A 94 7.83 -18.36 -2.60
CA THR A 94 6.73 -18.03 -3.51
C THR A 94 6.31 -16.57 -3.34
N VAL A 95 6.20 -16.10 -2.08
CA VAL A 95 5.96 -14.67 -1.79
C VAL A 95 7.07 -13.79 -2.35
N LEU A 96 8.34 -14.16 -2.14
CA LEU A 96 9.48 -13.37 -2.65
C LEU A 96 9.44 -13.28 -4.19
N ARG A 97 9.15 -14.38 -4.88
CA ARG A 97 9.09 -14.42 -6.35
C ARG A 97 7.88 -13.70 -6.94
N ALA A 98 6.81 -13.55 -6.16
CA ALA A 98 5.64 -12.79 -6.56
C ALA A 98 5.88 -11.26 -6.57
N HIS A 99 6.93 -10.78 -5.88
CA HIS A 99 7.25 -9.36 -5.90
C HIS A 99 7.73 -8.94 -7.29
N PRO A 100 7.17 -7.87 -7.88
CA PRO A 100 7.73 -7.32 -9.11
C PRO A 100 9.16 -6.82 -8.83
N ASP A 101 10.04 -6.98 -9.79
CA ASP A 101 11.41 -6.50 -9.67
C ASP A 101 11.45 -4.96 -9.63
N LEU A 102 12.53 -4.44 -9.04
CA LEU A 102 12.68 -2.99 -8.92
C LEU A 102 12.76 -2.34 -10.30
N ALA A 103 13.38 -2.99 -11.30
CA ALA A 103 13.47 -2.49 -12.67
C ALA A 103 12.10 -2.39 -13.37
N GLY A 104 11.24 -3.40 -13.25
CA GLY A 104 9.87 -3.36 -13.75
C GLY A 104 9.04 -2.29 -13.06
N LYS A 105 9.23 -2.09 -11.75
CA LYS A 105 8.65 -0.95 -11.01
C LYS A 105 9.14 0.40 -11.56
N LEU A 106 10.45 0.54 -11.82
CA LEU A 106 11.05 1.74 -12.43
C LEU A 106 10.52 2.04 -13.84
N ALA A 107 10.27 1.00 -14.64
CA ALA A 107 9.70 1.14 -15.97
C ALA A 107 8.22 1.55 -15.94
N GLN A 108 7.46 1.07 -14.95
CA GLN A 108 6.04 1.39 -14.75
C GLN A 108 5.82 2.80 -14.20
N ALA A 109 6.77 3.36 -13.44
CA ALA A 109 6.72 4.76 -13.00
C ALA A 109 6.56 5.77 -14.15
N ARG A 110 6.96 5.42 -15.37
CA ARG A 110 6.74 6.25 -16.59
C ARG A 110 5.35 6.10 -17.24
N ARG A 111 4.52 5.16 -16.81
CA ARG A 111 3.22 4.79 -17.45
C ARG A 111 1.98 4.96 -16.54
N LEU A 112 2.12 5.70 -15.46
CA LEU A 112 1.18 5.92 -14.33
C LEU A 112 -0.32 5.65 -14.58
N THR A 113 -0.83 4.66 -13.83
CA THR A 113 -2.20 4.61 -13.27
C THR A 113 -2.15 4.85 -11.74
N PRO A 114 -3.23 5.35 -11.10
CA PRO A 114 -3.20 5.95 -9.75
C PRO A 114 -2.68 5.05 -8.60
N ASP A 115 -2.82 3.73 -8.70
CA ASP A 115 -2.60 2.85 -7.54
C ASP A 115 -1.12 2.46 -7.31
N SER A 116 -0.23 2.64 -8.28
CA SER A 116 1.23 2.42 -8.11
C SER A 116 2.01 3.66 -7.65
N THR A 117 1.31 4.77 -7.37
CA THR A 117 1.90 6.10 -7.21
C THR A 117 2.55 6.33 -5.84
N HIS A 118 2.10 5.66 -4.78
CA HIS A 118 2.49 6.04 -3.41
C HIS A 118 3.81 5.41 -2.92
N GLU A 119 4.15 4.19 -3.36
CA GLU A 119 5.39 3.51 -2.92
C GLU A 119 6.66 4.05 -3.62
N GLN A 120 6.54 4.58 -4.85
CA GLN A 120 7.71 4.83 -5.72
C GLN A 120 8.11 6.31 -5.82
N ALA A 121 7.14 7.23 -5.74
CA ALA A 121 7.42 8.68 -5.78
C ALA A 121 8.32 9.13 -4.62
N SER A 122 8.27 8.44 -3.47
CA SER A 122 9.04 8.81 -2.28
C SER A 122 10.54 8.54 -2.39
N ALA A 123 10.99 7.66 -3.28
CA ALA A 123 12.39 7.23 -3.37
C ALA A 123 13.21 7.96 -4.46
N GLY A 124 12.60 8.89 -5.21
CA GLY A 124 13.25 9.60 -6.32
C GLY A 124 13.65 8.69 -7.49
N LEU A 125 12.95 7.56 -7.63
CA LEU A 125 13.19 6.52 -8.62
C LEU A 125 12.54 6.82 -9.98
N ASP A 126 11.61 7.77 -10.01
CA ASP A 126 11.01 8.38 -11.19
C ASP A 126 12.00 9.24 -12.00
N ALA A 127 13.03 9.79 -11.35
CA ALA A 127 14.02 10.69 -11.93
C ALA A 127 15.34 10.02 -12.38
N LEU A 128 15.36 8.70 -12.61
CA LEU A 128 16.58 8.00 -13.05
C LEU A 128 17.00 8.37 -14.48
N THR A 129 18.29 8.67 -14.64
CA THR A 129 18.95 8.72 -15.95
C THR A 129 18.97 7.33 -16.60
N ASP A 130 19.13 7.26 -17.92
CA ASP A 130 19.18 5.97 -18.62
C ASP A 130 20.38 5.11 -18.19
N ALA A 131 21.52 5.74 -17.86
CA ALA A 131 22.67 5.04 -17.33
C ALA A 131 22.41 4.43 -15.94
N GLU A 132 21.69 5.16 -15.06
CA GLU A 132 21.31 4.64 -13.75
C GLU A 132 20.31 3.51 -13.87
N ARG A 133 19.34 3.62 -14.78
CA ARG A 133 18.36 2.56 -15.07
C ARG A 133 19.05 1.28 -15.51
N ALA A 134 19.95 1.37 -16.49
CA ALA A 134 20.76 0.23 -16.95
C ALA A 134 21.59 -0.37 -15.80
N ALA A 135 22.13 0.46 -14.90
CA ALA A 135 22.84 -0.05 -13.73
C ALA A 135 21.91 -0.83 -12.77
N PHE A 136 20.69 -0.34 -12.52
CA PHE A 136 19.70 -1.07 -11.72
C PHE A 136 19.20 -2.35 -12.38
N GLU A 137 19.01 -2.36 -13.70
CA GLU A 137 18.65 -3.56 -14.46
C GLU A 137 19.74 -4.63 -14.37
N ASN A 138 21.00 -4.25 -14.58
CA ASN A 138 22.14 -5.16 -14.45
C ASN A 138 22.27 -5.72 -13.03
N LEU A 139 22.07 -4.88 -12.01
CA LEU A 139 22.06 -5.29 -10.61
C LEU A 139 20.91 -6.29 -10.33
N ASN A 140 19.69 -6.02 -10.79
CA ASN A 140 18.54 -6.94 -10.67
C ASN A 140 18.79 -8.29 -11.33
N ALA A 141 19.36 -8.30 -12.54
CA ALA A 141 19.71 -9.52 -13.23
C ALA A 141 20.75 -10.34 -12.43
N ALA A 142 21.81 -9.70 -11.96
CA ALA A 142 22.85 -10.36 -11.16
C ALA A 142 22.32 -10.92 -9.83
N TYR A 143 21.46 -10.17 -9.15
CA TYR A 143 20.84 -10.60 -7.89
C TYR A 143 19.91 -11.79 -8.10
N THR A 144 19.04 -11.70 -9.10
CA THR A 144 18.08 -12.78 -9.40
C THR A 144 18.81 -14.05 -9.82
N ALA A 145 19.87 -13.93 -10.63
CA ALA A 145 20.71 -15.07 -11.02
C ALA A 145 21.40 -15.73 -9.81
N ARG A 146 21.81 -14.95 -8.81
CA ARG A 146 22.48 -15.47 -7.61
C ARG A 146 21.52 -16.07 -6.58
N HIS A 147 20.40 -15.41 -6.33
CA HIS A 147 19.52 -15.73 -5.21
C HIS A 147 18.21 -16.43 -5.61
N GLY A 148 17.81 -16.36 -6.89
CA GLY A 148 16.64 -17.05 -7.42
C GLY A 148 15.29 -16.38 -7.09
N PHE A 149 15.33 -15.12 -6.67
CA PHE A 149 14.19 -14.24 -6.43
C PHE A 149 14.60 -12.76 -6.63
N PRO A 150 13.66 -11.84 -6.88
CA PRO A 150 13.97 -10.43 -7.17
C PRO A 150 14.50 -9.69 -5.95
N PHE A 151 15.22 -8.59 -6.18
CA PHE A 151 15.67 -7.73 -5.09
C PHE A 151 14.50 -6.97 -4.47
N ILE A 152 14.26 -7.20 -3.18
CA ILE A 152 13.16 -6.60 -2.43
C ILE A 152 13.71 -5.67 -1.37
N ILE A 153 13.20 -4.44 -1.31
CA ILE A 153 13.53 -3.43 -0.31
C ILE A 153 12.32 -2.53 -0.05
N ALA A 154 12.14 -2.07 1.19
CA ALA A 154 11.13 -1.07 1.53
C ALA A 154 11.53 0.31 0.97
N VAL A 155 11.26 0.53 -0.32
CA VAL A 155 11.73 1.70 -1.08
C VAL A 155 11.39 3.05 -0.43
N ARG A 156 10.27 3.16 0.29
CA ARG A 156 9.87 4.39 1.00
C ARG A 156 10.87 4.86 2.07
N GLU A 157 11.78 3.98 2.49
CA GLU A 157 12.74 4.23 3.57
C GLU A 157 14.16 4.46 3.06
N HIS A 158 14.32 4.48 1.74
CA HIS A 158 15.61 4.61 1.11
C HIS A 158 15.57 5.63 -0.02
N ASP A 159 16.63 6.41 -0.12
CA ASP A 159 16.94 7.16 -1.33
C ASP A 159 17.64 6.25 -2.35
N LYS A 160 17.77 6.76 -3.58
CA LYS A 160 18.47 6.07 -4.67
C LYS A 160 19.87 5.55 -4.28
N ALA A 161 20.64 6.36 -3.55
CA ALA A 161 21.99 5.99 -3.13
C ALA A 161 21.96 4.84 -2.11
N GLY A 162 21.06 4.90 -1.14
CA GLY A 162 20.80 3.86 -0.15
C GLY A 162 20.35 2.55 -0.78
N ILE A 163 19.47 2.60 -1.79
CA ILE A 163 19.05 1.41 -2.54
C ILE A 163 20.27 0.79 -3.23
N LYS A 164 21.06 1.57 -3.98
CA LYS A 164 22.25 1.05 -4.67
C LYS A 164 23.28 0.44 -3.70
N ALA A 165 23.49 1.09 -2.55
CA ALA A 165 24.38 0.59 -1.51
C ALA A 165 23.86 -0.72 -0.91
N ALA A 166 22.56 -0.80 -0.57
CA ALA A 166 21.92 -2.01 -0.09
C ALA A 166 22.02 -3.15 -1.11
N PHE A 167 21.79 -2.84 -2.38
CA PHE A 167 21.91 -3.77 -3.49
C PHE A 167 23.30 -4.38 -3.57
N THR A 168 24.32 -3.54 -3.62
CA THR A 168 25.73 -3.94 -3.76
C THR A 168 26.18 -4.79 -2.57
N ARG A 169 25.81 -4.37 -1.35
CA ARG A 169 26.10 -5.12 -0.12
C ARG A 169 25.44 -6.49 -0.15
N ARG A 170 24.12 -6.53 -0.39
CA ARG A 170 23.29 -7.74 -0.30
C ARG A 170 23.61 -8.75 -1.39
N LEU A 171 24.06 -8.31 -2.56
CA LEU A 171 24.53 -9.20 -3.63
C LEU A 171 25.70 -10.10 -3.19
N THR A 172 26.47 -9.71 -2.16
CA THR A 172 27.59 -10.52 -1.66
C THR A 172 27.16 -11.56 -0.61
N ASN A 173 25.91 -11.49 -0.13
CA ASN A 173 25.40 -12.42 0.88
C ASN A 173 25.36 -13.87 0.36
N ARG A 174 25.35 -14.83 1.29
CA ARG A 174 24.93 -16.21 1.00
C ARG A 174 23.42 -16.23 0.79
N SER A 175 22.92 -17.04 -0.13
CA SER A 175 21.49 -17.05 -0.47
C SER A 175 20.57 -17.36 0.71
N ILE A 176 20.99 -18.18 1.67
CA ILE A 176 20.22 -18.43 2.90
C ILE A 176 20.07 -17.16 3.75
N THR A 177 21.15 -16.40 3.93
CA THR A 177 21.13 -15.12 4.66
C THR A 177 20.32 -14.08 3.92
N GLU A 178 20.36 -14.11 2.60
CA GLU A 178 19.62 -13.16 1.77
C GLU A 178 18.12 -13.47 1.75
N LEU A 179 17.72 -14.73 1.84
CA LEU A 179 16.32 -15.12 2.00
C LEU A 179 15.74 -14.49 3.28
N ASP A 180 16.46 -14.58 4.39
CA ASP A 180 16.02 -13.99 5.66
C ASP A 180 15.96 -12.45 5.60
N GLU A 181 16.92 -11.81 4.93
CA GLU A 181 16.87 -10.36 4.68
C GLU A 181 15.68 -9.96 3.81
N ALA A 182 15.45 -10.67 2.70
CA ALA A 182 14.33 -10.40 1.82
C ALA A 182 12.99 -10.59 2.53
N CYS A 183 12.85 -11.61 3.37
CA CYS A 183 11.66 -11.79 4.21
C CYS A 183 11.44 -10.59 5.15
N ARG A 184 12.49 -10.09 5.80
CA ARG A 184 12.39 -8.87 6.64
C ARG A 184 11.95 -7.65 5.83
N GLN A 185 12.41 -7.51 4.59
CA GLN A 185 11.99 -6.42 3.71
C GLN A 185 10.51 -6.55 3.31
N VAL A 186 10.02 -7.76 3.01
CA VAL A 186 8.59 -8.01 2.76
C VAL A 186 7.75 -7.65 3.99
N GLU A 187 8.17 -8.08 5.19
CA GLU A 187 7.48 -7.71 6.43
C GLU A 187 7.45 -6.18 6.62
N ARG A 188 8.54 -5.48 6.30
CA ARG A 188 8.59 -4.01 6.39
C ARG A 188 7.64 -3.34 5.41
N ILE A 189 7.60 -3.81 4.16
CA ILE A 189 6.65 -3.34 3.13
C ILE A 189 5.20 -3.59 3.57
N ALA A 190 4.91 -4.76 4.13
CA ALA A 190 3.58 -5.10 4.65
C ALA A 190 3.12 -4.12 5.74
N LEU A 191 4.00 -3.73 6.66
CA LEU A 191 3.67 -2.73 7.68
C LEU A 191 3.35 -1.37 7.06
N LEU A 192 4.17 -0.90 6.12
CA LEU A 192 3.95 0.38 5.43
C LEU A 192 2.62 0.40 4.68
N ARG A 193 2.26 -0.71 4.01
CA ARG A 193 0.96 -0.88 3.36
C ARG A 193 -0.19 -0.83 4.35
N LEU A 194 -0.07 -1.54 5.47
CA LEU A 194 -1.09 -1.54 6.52
C LEU A 194 -1.27 -0.16 7.17
N GLN A 195 -0.19 0.60 7.33
CA GLN A 195 -0.25 1.99 7.80
C GLN A 195 -1.05 2.87 6.83
N ASP A 196 -0.80 2.76 5.53
CA ASP A 196 -1.56 3.51 4.51
C ASP A 196 -3.04 3.06 4.44
N MET A 197 -3.34 1.80 4.74
CA MET A 197 -4.69 1.26 4.70
C MET A 197 -5.53 1.61 5.94
N LEU A 198 -4.91 1.83 7.09
CA LEU A 198 -5.58 2.02 8.39
C LEU A 198 -5.36 3.44 8.99
N SER A 199 -4.69 4.33 8.26
CA SER A 199 -4.52 5.75 8.61
C SER A 199 -5.81 6.55 8.51
#